data_AF-A0A2H0S1S6-F1
#
_entry.id   AF-A0A2H0S1S6-F1
#
_cell.length_a   1.000
_cell.length_b   1.000
_cell.length_c   1.000
_cell.angle_alpha   90.00
_cell.angle_beta   90.00
_cell.angle_gamma   90.00
#
_symmetry.space_group_name_H-M   'P 1'
#
loop_
_entity.id
_entity.type
_entity.pdbx_description
1 polymer ?
#
loop_
_entity_poly.entity_id
_entity_poly.type
_entity_poly.pdbx_seq_one_letter_code
_entity_poly.pdbx_strand_id
1 'polypeptide(L)'
;GTSLEILGTASGRILHAQDLLTSSGGLIVEGNATFNSTITIGGVTYTFPVGDGSASGKVLATDSAGNLSWTEASGGSSELAGQGLTKNGDFLSVNATLTGSLAEFTTLSGATIRASSGLVISTDEDTAFITLHDTTNGDSVSMRTGSGNPNGVVSAQLGSLYTDHDSGKMYRNNDGATQWVELATGSGTVHMAKMSRGTTQSIDADTTTKILFDTESFDVGNIADFSTNDRFDIAKSGKYMVTAGWTVNDVLAAGQDLQVYIFVNGSNVRANMNESAETSGEVGVHITDVLELSAGDYVEMYVRQSSAGSVGTLTSIDSRPSMSVVQLDAALGGSSIWSAQGSNAEYAGTASATTLHAQDLLTISGSLIAEGAATFNSTITIGGVTYIFPSSDGSAS
;
A
#
# COMPACT_ATOMS: atom_id res chain seq x y z
N GLY A 1 40.56 -99.02 -26.76
CA GLY A 1 40.53 -97.86 -27.65
C GLY A 1 41.92 -97.62 -28.19
N THR A 2 42.03 -97.24 -29.45
CA THR A 2 43.28 -96.69 -30.00
C THR A 2 43.37 -95.21 -29.59
N SER A 3 44.50 -94.78 -29.04
CA SER A 3 44.75 -93.35 -28.80
C SER A 3 45.15 -92.68 -30.11
N LEU A 4 44.63 -91.50 -30.38
CA LEU A 4 45.04 -90.65 -31.51
C LEU A 4 45.61 -89.36 -30.93
N GLU A 5 46.86 -89.06 -31.26
CA GLU A 5 47.51 -87.80 -30.94
C GLU A 5 47.81 -87.05 -32.25
N ILE A 6 47.47 -85.77 -32.31
CA ILE A 6 47.68 -84.93 -33.49
C ILE A 6 48.59 -83.78 -33.10
N LEU A 7 49.75 -83.68 -33.74
CA LEU A 7 50.67 -82.55 -33.62
C LEU A 7 50.40 -81.60 -34.80
N GLY A 8 49.70 -80.49 -34.55
CA GLY A 8 49.34 -79.49 -35.56
C GLY A 8 47.84 -79.40 -35.84
N THR A 9 47.45 -79.20 -37.11
CA THR A 9 46.05 -79.00 -37.50
C THR A 9 45.41 -80.30 -37.95
N ALA A 10 44.28 -80.67 -37.32
CA ALA A 10 43.37 -81.65 -37.87
C ALA A 10 42.40 -80.94 -38.84
N SER A 11 42.35 -81.37 -40.11
CA SER A 11 41.41 -80.83 -41.10
C SER A 11 40.39 -81.88 -41.50
N GLY A 12 39.10 -81.52 -41.50
CA GLY A 12 38.03 -82.40 -41.95
C GLY A 12 36.69 -81.67 -42.01
N ARG A 13 35.74 -82.21 -42.75
CA ARG A 13 34.36 -81.67 -42.79
C ARG A 13 33.60 -81.95 -41.49
N ILE A 14 33.95 -83.04 -40.82
CA ILE A 14 33.25 -83.54 -39.63
C ILE A 14 34.30 -84.05 -38.63
N LEU A 15 34.25 -83.54 -37.41
CA LEU A 15 34.89 -84.14 -36.24
C LEU A 15 33.77 -84.71 -35.36
N HIS A 16 33.76 -86.02 -35.14
CA HIS A 16 32.75 -86.69 -34.32
C HIS A 16 33.36 -87.11 -32.99
N ALA A 17 32.88 -86.52 -31.89
CA ALA A 17 33.19 -86.95 -30.53
C ALA A 17 31.96 -87.67 -29.96
N GLN A 18 32.07 -88.98 -29.72
CA GLN A 18 30.92 -89.81 -29.35
C GLN A 18 30.38 -89.49 -27.94
N ASP A 19 31.28 -89.18 -27.01
CA ASP A 19 30.95 -88.96 -25.61
C ASP A 19 31.25 -87.52 -25.19
N LEU A 20 32.50 -87.05 -25.36
CA LEU A 20 32.93 -85.73 -24.90
C LEU A 20 34.05 -85.17 -25.79
N LEU A 21 33.93 -83.89 -26.14
CA LEU A 21 35.02 -83.08 -26.69
C LEU A 21 35.51 -82.12 -25.61
N THR A 22 36.72 -82.32 -25.10
CA THR A 22 37.36 -81.41 -24.15
C THR A 22 38.41 -80.55 -24.86
N SER A 23 38.45 -79.26 -24.55
CA SER A 23 39.54 -78.35 -24.91
C SER A 23 40.09 -77.71 -23.64
N SER A 24 41.40 -77.72 -23.47
CA SER A 24 42.09 -76.99 -22.39
C SER A 24 42.43 -75.55 -22.76
N GLY A 25 42.29 -75.19 -24.04
CA GLY A 25 42.46 -73.83 -24.57
C GLY A 25 41.14 -73.24 -25.07
N GLY A 26 41.22 -72.13 -25.80
CA GLY A 26 40.05 -71.53 -26.43
C GLY A 26 39.41 -72.46 -27.46
N LEU A 27 38.08 -72.57 -27.45
CA LEU A 27 37.30 -73.13 -28.54
C LEU A 27 36.72 -71.96 -29.35
N ILE A 28 37.10 -71.84 -30.61
CA ILE A 28 36.56 -70.84 -31.53
C ILE A 28 35.66 -71.56 -32.52
N VAL A 29 34.39 -71.16 -32.59
CA VAL A 29 33.44 -71.57 -33.62
C VAL A 29 33.13 -70.33 -34.44
N GLU A 30 33.68 -70.26 -35.66
CA GLU A 30 33.53 -69.07 -36.52
C GLU A 30 32.12 -68.95 -37.11
N GLY A 31 31.41 -70.06 -37.23
CA GLY A 31 30.02 -70.13 -37.69
C GLY A 31 29.00 -70.20 -36.55
N ASN A 32 27.75 -70.52 -36.89
CA ASN A 32 26.71 -70.75 -35.90
C ASN A 32 27.00 -72.02 -35.07
N ALA A 33 26.84 -71.93 -33.76
CA ALA A 33 26.82 -73.08 -32.86
C ALA A 33 25.37 -73.44 -32.51
N THR A 34 25.02 -74.72 -32.64
CA THR A 34 23.72 -75.25 -32.23
C THR A 34 23.89 -76.09 -30.98
N PHE A 35 23.27 -75.66 -29.88
CA PHE A 35 23.18 -76.43 -28.64
C PHE A 35 21.76 -76.96 -28.51
N ASN A 36 21.61 -78.29 -28.38
CA ASN A 36 20.29 -78.93 -28.26
C ASN A 36 19.76 -78.97 -26.81
N SER A 37 20.49 -78.40 -25.86
CA SER A 37 20.19 -78.43 -24.43
C SER A 37 20.74 -77.18 -23.74
N THR A 38 21.14 -77.30 -22.48
CA THR A 38 21.66 -76.19 -21.66
C THR A 38 23.10 -75.83 -22.01
N ILE A 39 23.52 -74.63 -21.58
CA ILE A 39 24.92 -74.18 -21.64
C ILE A 39 25.38 -73.89 -20.22
N THR A 40 26.49 -74.47 -19.78
CA THR A 40 27.09 -74.14 -18.48
C THR A 40 28.23 -73.13 -18.66
N ILE A 41 28.11 -71.94 -18.06
CA ILE A 41 29.12 -70.87 -18.13
C ILE A 41 29.51 -70.50 -16.69
N GLY A 42 30.81 -70.52 -16.38
CA GLY A 42 31.29 -70.18 -15.03
C GLY A 42 30.75 -71.06 -13.90
N GLY A 43 30.35 -72.32 -14.22
CA GLY A 43 29.75 -73.25 -13.26
C GLY A 43 28.23 -73.14 -13.12
N VAL A 44 27.59 -72.19 -13.79
CA VAL A 44 26.13 -72.01 -13.78
C VAL A 44 25.53 -72.58 -15.06
N THR A 45 24.56 -73.47 -14.93
CA THR A 45 23.83 -74.05 -16.06
C THR A 45 22.68 -73.14 -16.47
N TYR A 46 22.75 -72.63 -17.69
CA TYR A 46 21.74 -71.78 -18.29
C TYR A 46 20.79 -72.59 -19.17
N THR A 47 19.50 -72.55 -18.82
CA THR A 47 18.41 -73.14 -19.61
C THR A 47 17.70 -72.04 -20.38
N PHE A 48 17.84 -72.04 -21.70
CA PHE A 48 17.18 -71.08 -22.59
C PHE A 48 15.72 -71.46 -22.87
N PRO A 49 14.80 -70.48 -23.02
CA PRO A 49 13.42 -70.76 -23.41
C PRO A 49 13.33 -71.21 -24.88
N VAL A 50 12.32 -72.03 -25.20
CA VAL A 50 12.11 -72.62 -26.54
C VAL A 50 11.59 -71.65 -27.61
N GLY A 51 11.28 -70.40 -27.25
CA GLY A 51 10.79 -69.36 -28.17
C GLY A 51 11.73 -68.15 -28.21
N ASP A 52 11.73 -67.43 -29.32
CA ASP A 52 12.65 -66.31 -29.61
C ASP A 52 12.24 -64.96 -29.01
N GLY A 53 11.13 -64.91 -28.26
CA GLY A 53 10.63 -63.68 -27.61
C GLY A 53 10.15 -62.61 -28.60
N SER A 54 10.09 -62.93 -29.89
CA SER A 54 9.83 -61.97 -30.97
C SER A 54 8.41 -61.39 -30.85
N ALA A 55 8.33 -60.05 -30.86
CA ALA A 55 7.14 -59.20 -30.81
C ALA A 55 6.61 -58.69 -29.44
N SER A 56 7.35 -58.79 -28.33
CA SER A 56 6.74 -58.54 -27.00
C SER A 56 7.33 -57.41 -26.15
N GLY A 57 8.43 -56.76 -26.54
CA GLY A 57 9.12 -55.81 -25.64
C GLY A 57 9.73 -56.48 -24.40
N LYS A 58 9.80 -57.81 -24.38
CA LYS A 58 10.34 -58.61 -23.29
C LYS A 58 11.88 -58.65 -23.32
N VAL A 59 12.46 -58.80 -22.14
CA VAL A 59 13.90 -59.03 -21.94
C VAL A 59 14.14 -60.45 -21.44
N LEU A 60 15.32 -61.02 -21.74
CA LEU A 60 15.71 -62.32 -21.20
C LEU A 60 16.25 -62.11 -19.78
N ALA A 61 15.52 -62.61 -18.78
CA ALA A 61 15.89 -62.50 -17.37
C ALA A 61 16.23 -63.86 -16.79
N THR A 62 17.13 -63.88 -15.79
CA THR A 62 17.43 -65.06 -14.98
C THR A 62 16.65 -65.03 -13.67
N ASP A 63 16.22 -66.20 -13.21
CA ASP A 63 15.65 -66.41 -11.87
C ASP A 63 16.70 -66.53 -10.75
N SER A 64 17.98 -66.24 -11.05
CA SER A 64 19.13 -66.47 -10.17
C SER A 64 19.44 -67.94 -9.85
N ALA A 65 18.70 -68.89 -10.40
CA ALA A 65 18.95 -70.33 -10.34
C ALA A 65 19.41 -70.92 -11.70
N GLY A 66 19.64 -70.06 -12.70
CA GLY A 66 20.10 -70.46 -14.03
C GLY A 66 18.98 -70.72 -15.03
N ASN A 67 17.70 -70.56 -14.66
CA ASN A 67 16.63 -70.61 -15.65
C ASN A 67 16.48 -69.23 -16.29
N LEU A 68 16.48 -69.19 -17.63
CA LEU A 68 16.26 -67.98 -18.40
C LEU A 68 14.82 -67.97 -18.91
N SER A 69 14.15 -66.82 -18.81
CA SER A 69 12.78 -66.64 -19.30
C SER A 69 12.58 -65.25 -19.87
N TRP A 70 11.69 -65.12 -20.87
CA TRP A 70 11.29 -63.83 -21.41
C TRP A 70 10.29 -63.17 -20.46
N THR A 71 10.70 -62.10 -19.78
CA THR A 71 9.85 -61.33 -18.87
C THR A 71 9.52 -59.98 -19.47
N GLU A 72 8.40 -59.38 -19.06
CA GLU A 72 8.18 -57.96 -19.33
C GLU A 72 9.42 -57.18 -18.87
N ALA A 73 9.83 -56.18 -19.66
CA ALA A 73 10.73 -55.18 -19.15
C ALA A 73 9.97 -54.38 -18.09
N SER A 74 9.93 -54.86 -16.84
CA SER A 74 9.59 -53.98 -15.74
C SER A 74 10.69 -52.93 -15.72
N GLY A 75 10.38 -51.76 -16.29
CA GLY A 75 11.23 -50.59 -16.21
C GLY A 75 11.48 -50.36 -14.74
N GLY A 76 12.65 -50.81 -14.26
CA GLY A 76 13.06 -50.66 -12.88
C GLY A 76 13.33 -49.20 -12.64
N SER A 77 12.29 -48.40 -12.49
CA SER A 77 12.43 -47.07 -12.01
C SER A 77 12.38 -47.15 -10.49
N SER A 78 13.57 -47.29 -9.90
CA SER A 78 13.77 -47.02 -8.48
C SER A 78 13.69 -45.51 -8.27
N GLU A 79 12.56 -44.87 -8.58
CA GLU A 79 12.41 -43.47 -8.16
C GLU A 79 12.25 -43.46 -6.66
N LEU A 80 13.17 -42.77 -5.99
CA LEU A 80 13.04 -42.37 -4.60
C LEU A 80 12.40 -40.98 -4.59
N ALA A 81 11.46 -40.77 -3.68
CA ALA A 81 10.93 -39.43 -3.46
C ALA A 81 12.01 -38.56 -2.79
N GLY A 82 12.36 -37.44 -3.41
CA GLY A 82 13.23 -36.43 -2.81
C GLY A 82 12.56 -35.70 -1.64
N GLN A 83 13.29 -34.81 -0.97
CA GLN A 83 12.73 -33.99 0.10
C GLN A 83 11.52 -33.19 -0.41
N GLY A 84 10.39 -33.28 0.30
CA GLY A 84 9.15 -32.60 -0.07
C GLY A 84 8.26 -33.36 -1.06
N LEU A 85 8.65 -34.56 -1.49
CA LEU A 85 7.82 -35.44 -2.31
C LEU A 85 7.44 -36.72 -1.56
N THR A 86 6.30 -37.31 -1.92
CA THR A 86 5.86 -38.65 -1.49
C THR A 86 5.66 -39.50 -2.74
N LYS A 87 6.17 -40.74 -2.74
CA LYS A 87 5.88 -41.73 -3.78
C LYS A 87 4.79 -42.69 -3.30
N ASN A 88 3.68 -42.77 -4.02
CA ASN A 88 2.59 -43.73 -3.76
C ASN A 88 2.35 -44.57 -5.01
N GLY A 89 2.85 -45.81 -5.01
CA GLY A 89 2.94 -46.62 -6.23
C GLY A 89 3.83 -45.93 -7.26
N ASP A 90 3.28 -45.69 -8.45
CA ASP A 90 3.99 -45.07 -9.58
C ASP A 90 3.85 -43.53 -9.62
N PHE A 91 3.11 -42.94 -8.68
CA PHE A 91 2.92 -41.48 -8.61
C PHE A 91 3.85 -40.83 -7.57
N LEU A 92 4.59 -39.80 -7.99
CA LEU A 92 5.23 -38.84 -7.10
C LEU A 92 4.31 -37.63 -6.91
N SER A 93 4.02 -37.27 -5.66
CA SER A 93 3.22 -36.09 -5.29
C SER A 93 3.98 -35.17 -4.36
N VAL A 94 3.58 -33.89 -4.31
CA VAL A 94 4.11 -32.92 -3.34
C VAL A 94 3.52 -33.23 -1.95
N ASN A 95 4.35 -33.17 -0.92
CA ASN A 95 3.91 -33.37 0.45
C ASN A 95 2.91 -32.28 0.87
N ALA A 96 1.95 -32.65 1.73
CA ALA A 96 1.03 -31.68 2.34
C ALA A 96 1.76 -30.64 3.22
N THR A 97 2.98 -30.95 3.68
CA THR A 97 3.85 -30.03 4.42
C THR A 97 5.27 -30.13 3.86
N LEU A 98 5.81 -28.99 3.47
CA LEU A 98 7.19 -28.84 3.02
C LEU A 98 7.98 -28.17 4.15
N THR A 99 8.85 -28.92 4.81
CA THR A 99 9.71 -28.39 5.88
C THR A 99 11.15 -28.41 5.40
N GLY A 100 11.86 -27.29 5.50
CA GLY A 100 13.26 -27.19 5.08
C GLY A 100 13.48 -27.19 3.57
N SER A 101 12.41 -27.12 2.77
CA SER A 101 12.45 -27.04 1.31
C SER A 101 11.97 -25.67 0.83
N LEU A 102 12.64 -25.09 -0.18
CA LEU A 102 12.13 -23.96 -0.95
C LEU A 102 11.06 -24.47 -1.92
N ALA A 103 9.91 -23.80 -1.96
CA ALA A 103 8.89 -24.02 -2.97
C ALA A 103 8.83 -22.79 -3.89
N GLU A 104 9.29 -22.96 -5.13
CA GLU A 104 9.29 -21.91 -6.15
C GLU A 104 8.22 -22.23 -7.21
N PHE A 105 7.39 -21.25 -7.53
CA PHE A 105 6.31 -21.39 -8.51
C PHE A 105 6.49 -20.33 -9.60
N THR A 106 6.41 -20.74 -10.87
CA THR A 106 6.34 -19.79 -11.98
C THR A 106 4.96 -19.10 -12.04
N THR A 107 3.90 -19.83 -11.70
CA THR A 107 2.53 -19.30 -11.65
C THR A 107 1.73 -20.09 -10.64
N LEU A 108 0.98 -19.37 -9.79
CA LEU A 108 -0.05 -19.95 -8.94
C LEU A 108 -1.39 -19.37 -9.38
N SER A 109 -2.27 -20.21 -9.95
CA SER A 109 -3.60 -19.80 -10.42
C SER A 109 -4.69 -20.54 -9.65
N GLY A 110 -5.78 -19.84 -9.33
CA GLY A 110 -6.96 -20.42 -8.69
C GLY A 110 -6.79 -20.85 -7.22
N ALA A 111 -5.66 -20.53 -6.57
CA ALA A 111 -5.38 -20.91 -5.19
C ALA A 111 -5.33 -19.71 -4.24
N THR A 112 -5.89 -19.87 -3.05
CA THR A 112 -5.68 -18.96 -1.92
C THR A 112 -4.29 -19.19 -1.33
N ILE A 113 -3.45 -18.14 -1.26
CA ILE A 113 -2.22 -18.16 -0.46
C ILE A 113 -2.58 -17.79 0.98
N ARG A 114 -2.35 -18.70 1.93
CA ARG A 114 -2.57 -18.44 3.36
C ARG A 114 -1.25 -18.55 4.12
N ALA A 115 -0.73 -17.42 4.58
CA ALA A 115 0.45 -17.37 5.45
C ALA A 115 0.04 -17.15 6.91
N SER A 116 0.20 -18.15 7.77
CA SER A 116 -0.22 -18.07 9.19
C SER A 116 0.66 -17.18 10.05
N SER A 117 1.89 -16.90 9.61
CA SER A 117 2.91 -16.18 10.37
C SER A 117 3.41 -14.93 9.63
N GLY A 118 2.68 -14.48 8.60
CA GLY A 118 3.04 -13.33 7.76
C GLY A 118 3.55 -13.73 6.37
N LEU A 119 3.31 -12.86 5.39
CA LEU A 119 3.85 -12.95 4.04
C LEU A 119 4.89 -11.83 3.87
N VAL A 120 6.16 -12.19 3.65
CA VAL A 120 7.20 -11.24 3.27
C VAL A 120 7.28 -11.22 1.75
N ILE A 121 7.04 -10.05 1.16
CA ILE A 121 7.15 -9.83 -0.28
C ILE A 121 8.37 -8.93 -0.49
N SER A 122 9.30 -9.36 -1.33
CA SER A 122 10.52 -8.61 -1.64
C SER A 122 10.61 -8.44 -3.13
N THR A 123 10.75 -7.19 -3.57
CA THR A 123 10.87 -6.78 -4.96
C THR A 123 11.90 -5.66 -5.05
N ASP A 124 12.42 -5.39 -6.24
CA ASP A 124 13.30 -4.24 -6.46
C ASP A 124 12.57 -2.91 -6.18
N GLU A 125 13.31 -1.83 -5.93
CA GLU A 125 12.71 -0.49 -5.73
C GLU A 125 11.83 -0.08 -6.91
N ASP A 126 10.79 0.71 -6.62
CA ASP A 126 9.83 1.26 -7.59
C ASP A 126 9.01 0.23 -8.39
N THR A 127 9.11 -1.06 -8.03
CA THR A 127 8.29 -2.13 -8.60
C THR A 127 7.03 -2.39 -7.78
N ALA A 128 6.01 -2.96 -8.43
CA ALA A 128 4.76 -3.33 -7.77
C ALA A 128 4.96 -4.64 -6.99
N PHE A 129 4.76 -4.59 -5.67
CA PHE A 129 4.83 -5.78 -4.82
C PHE A 129 3.47 -6.49 -4.69
N ILE A 130 2.37 -5.76 -4.84
CA ILE A 130 1.02 -6.31 -5.02
C ILE A 130 0.38 -5.59 -6.21
N THR A 131 -0.19 -6.34 -7.14
CA THR A 131 -1.02 -5.80 -8.23
C THR A 131 -2.38 -6.49 -8.22
N LEU A 132 -3.43 -5.69 -8.11
CA LEU A 132 -4.81 -6.13 -8.22
C LEU A 132 -5.25 -5.92 -9.67
N HIS A 133 -5.29 -6.99 -10.46
CA HIS A 133 -5.72 -6.93 -11.85
C HIS A 133 -7.24 -7.06 -11.95
N ASP A 134 -7.86 -6.11 -12.64
CA ASP A 134 -9.18 -6.30 -13.22
C ASP A 134 -9.03 -6.93 -14.60
N THR A 135 -9.19 -8.24 -14.66
CA THR A 135 -9.07 -9.00 -15.91
C THR A 135 -10.21 -8.74 -16.89
N THR A 136 -11.31 -8.13 -16.45
CA THR A 136 -12.47 -7.83 -17.31
C THR A 136 -12.19 -6.62 -18.17
N ASN A 137 -11.55 -5.60 -17.57
CA ASN A 137 -11.29 -4.32 -18.20
C ASN A 137 -9.81 -4.11 -18.58
N GLY A 138 -8.94 -5.07 -18.24
CA GLY A 138 -7.50 -4.99 -18.50
C GLY A 138 -6.78 -3.95 -17.66
N ASP A 139 -7.44 -3.46 -16.61
CA ASP A 139 -6.93 -2.43 -15.71
C ASP A 139 -6.28 -3.06 -14.48
N SER A 140 -5.50 -2.28 -13.74
CA SER A 140 -4.93 -2.74 -12.49
C SER A 140 -4.61 -1.60 -11.54
N VAL A 141 -4.69 -1.89 -10.24
CA VAL A 141 -4.18 -1.00 -9.21
C VAL A 141 -3.03 -1.70 -8.51
N SER A 142 -1.91 -1.01 -8.36
CA SER A 142 -0.71 -1.55 -7.73
C SER A 142 -0.42 -0.89 -6.38
N MET A 143 0.21 -1.62 -5.48
CA MET A 143 0.86 -1.11 -4.29
C MET A 143 2.37 -1.21 -4.48
N ARG A 144 3.09 -0.13 -4.17
CA ARG A 144 4.52 0.04 -4.43
C ARG A 144 5.25 0.57 -3.20
N THR A 145 6.54 0.33 -3.17
CA THR A 145 7.46 0.93 -2.19
C THR A 145 8.71 1.42 -2.93
N GLY A 146 9.34 2.45 -2.40
CA GLY A 146 10.65 2.92 -2.86
C GLY A 146 11.12 4.11 -2.03
N SER A 147 12.12 4.82 -2.53
CA SER A 147 12.77 5.93 -1.83
C SER A 147 12.45 7.27 -2.47
N GLY A 148 12.02 8.23 -1.64
CA GLY A 148 11.78 9.62 -2.04
C GLY A 148 10.43 9.87 -2.74
N ASN A 149 10.33 11.02 -3.41
CA ASN A 149 9.08 11.48 -4.02
C ASN A 149 8.83 10.79 -5.38
N PRO A 150 7.75 10.02 -5.55
CA PRO A 150 7.46 9.30 -6.79
C PRO A 150 6.99 10.21 -7.94
N ASN A 151 6.60 11.46 -7.67
CA ASN A 151 6.03 12.37 -8.65
C ASN A 151 7.02 12.73 -9.78
N GLY A 152 6.63 12.44 -11.02
CA GLY A 152 7.45 12.64 -12.23
C GLY A 152 8.51 11.55 -12.46
N VAL A 153 8.63 10.56 -11.58
CA VAL A 153 9.66 9.52 -11.62
C VAL A 153 9.04 8.14 -11.84
N VAL A 154 8.09 7.75 -10.99
CA VAL A 154 7.52 6.40 -11.00
C VAL A 154 6.28 6.34 -11.87
N SER A 155 6.20 5.40 -12.81
CA SER A 155 5.00 5.18 -13.62
C SER A 155 4.09 4.09 -13.03
N ALA A 156 2.80 4.39 -12.87
CA ALA A 156 1.79 3.43 -12.44
C ALA A 156 0.39 3.77 -12.97
N GLN A 157 -0.49 2.77 -12.99
CA GLN A 157 -1.91 2.95 -13.31
C GLN A 157 -2.63 3.83 -12.29
N LEU A 158 -3.70 4.49 -12.73
CA LEU A 158 -4.46 5.46 -11.96
C LEU A 158 -4.96 4.82 -10.66
N GLY A 159 -4.80 5.53 -9.53
CA GLY A 159 -5.22 5.03 -8.22
C GLY A 159 -4.23 4.09 -7.53
N SER A 160 -3.12 3.70 -8.18
CA SER A 160 -2.03 2.97 -7.52
C SER A 160 -1.49 3.72 -6.30
N LEU A 161 -0.98 2.98 -5.32
CA LEU A 161 -0.43 3.50 -4.07
C LEU A 161 1.10 3.32 -4.04
N TYR A 162 1.80 4.31 -3.48
CA TYR A 162 3.24 4.27 -3.25
C TYR A 162 3.54 4.65 -1.81
N THR A 163 4.39 3.86 -1.14
CA THR A 163 4.93 4.18 0.18
C THR A 163 6.41 4.52 0.03
N ASP A 164 6.79 5.73 0.43
CA ASP A 164 8.19 6.14 0.55
C ASP A 164 8.75 5.61 1.87
N HIS A 165 9.73 4.71 1.81
CA HIS A 165 10.34 4.13 3.01
C HIS A 165 11.35 5.05 3.71
N ASP A 166 11.84 6.09 3.03
CA ASP A 166 12.77 7.05 3.63
C ASP A 166 12.04 8.07 4.48
N SER A 167 10.89 8.54 4.01
CA SER A 167 10.11 9.57 4.71
C SER A 167 8.83 9.06 5.38
N GLY A 168 8.43 7.81 5.14
CA GLY A 168 7.15 7.25 5.58
C GLY A 168 5.91 7.86 4.90
N LYS A 169 6.10 8.62 3.82
CA LYS A 169 4.98 9.27 3.11
C LYS A 169 4.25 8.27 2.23
N MET A 170 2.98 8.55 1.99
CA MET A 170 2.13 7.74 1.11
C MET A 170 1.60 8.61 -0.03
N TYR A 171 1.52 8.07 -1.22
CA TYR A 171 1.10 8.77 -2.43
C TYR A 171 0.10 7.93 -3.22
N ARG A 172 -0.82 8.59 -3.93
CA ARG A 172 -1.70 7.98 -4.92
C ARG A 172 -1.37 8.51 -6.31
N ASN A 173 -1.28 7.63 -7.30
CA ASN A 173 -1.16 8.03 -8.69
C ASN A 173 -2.47 8.66 -9.18
N ASN A 174 -2.37 9.83 -9.83
CA ASN A 174 -3.50 10.69 -10.15
C ASN A 174 -3.78 10.81 -11.66
N ASP A 175 -2.92 10.25 -12.52
CA ASP A 175 -3.03 10.39 -13.98
C ASP A 175 -2.91 9.07 -14.76
N GLY A 176 -2.61 7.95 -14.10
CA GLY A 176 -2.28 6.69 -14.77
C GLY A 176 -0.93 6.69 -15.47
N ALA A 177 -0.07 7.66 -15.15
CA ALA A 177 1.30 7.75 -15.61
C ALA A 177 2.22 8.10 -14.44
N THR A 178 2.72 9.32 -14.35
CA THR A 178 3.77 9.70 -13.38
C THR A 178 3.36 10.80 -12.42
N GLN A 179 2.12 11.29 -12.48
CA GLN A 179 1.65 12.29 -11.52
C GLN A 179 1.19 11.60 -10.24
N TRP A 180 1.89 11.88 -9.16
CA TRP A 180 1.58 11.36 -7.84
C TRP A 180 1.18 12.50 -6.92
N VAL A 181 0.08 12.28 -6.20
CA VAL A 181 -0.40 13.18 -5.17
C VAL A 181 -0.15 12.51 -3.83
N GLU A 182 0.55 13.20 -2.94
CA GLU A 182 0.72 12.73 -1.56
C GLU A 182 -0.67 12.53 -0.95
N LEU A 183 -0.95 11.35 -0.43
CA LEU A 183 -2.21 10.99 0.20
C LEU A 183 -2.25 11.61 1.59
N ALA A 184 -2.28 12.95 1.62
CA ALA A 184 -2.20 13.81 2.79
C ALA A 184 -1.33 13.24 3.91
N THR A 185 -0.09 13.74 4.07
CA THR A 185 0.42 13.82 5.43
C THR A 185 -0.65 14.51 6.26
N GLY A 186 -1.19 13.80 7.25
CA GLY A 186 -1.61 14.45 8.46
C GLY A 186 -0.39 15.15 9.10
N SER A 187 0.21 16.13 8.42
CA SER A 187 0.61 17.39 9.02
C SER A 187 -0.65 18.26 9.19
N GLY A 188 -1.75 17.61 9.59
CA GLY A 188 -2.99 18.21 10.10
C GLY A 188 -2.82 18.65 11.54
N THR A 189 -1.64 19.15 11.89
CA THR A 189 -1.48 19.95 13.09
C THR A 189 -1.96 21.35 12.72
N VAL A 190 -3.18 21.69 13.17
CA VAL A 190 -3.71 23.06 13.14
C VAL A 190 -2.60 23.98 13.63
N HIS A 191 -2.29 25.03 12.87
CA HIS A 191 -1.31 26.03 13.32
C HIS A 191 -1.83 26.67 14.60
N MET A 192 -1.16 26.45 15.72
CA MET A 192 -1.56 27.00 17.01
C MET A 192 -0.31 27.30 17.81
N ALA A 193 -0.08 28.56 18.10
CA ALA A 193 0.99 28.93 19.00
C ALA A 193 0.57 30.04 19.95
N LYS A 194 1.25 30.11 21.10
CA LYS A 194 1.11 31.19 22.07
C LYS A 194 2.48 31.57 22.64
N MET A 195 2.77 32.87 22.58
CA MET A 195 3.97 33.45 23.18
C MET A 195 3.58 34.50 24.22
N SER A 196 4.46 34.71 25.19
CA SER A 196 4.31 35.74 26.22
C SER A 196 5.64 36.38 26.58
N ARG A 197 5.57 37.53 27.26
CA ARG A 197 6.73 38.26 27.77
C ARG A 197 6.75 38.22 29.29
N GLY A 198 7.53 37.30 29.86
CA GLY A 198 7.67 37.04 31.29
C GLY A 198 8.66 37.95 32.03
N THR A 199 9.53 38.67 31.31
CA THR A 199 10.42 39.70 31.88
C THR A 199 9.88 41.11 31.59
N THR A 200 10.16 42.07 32.48
CA THR A 200 9.71 43.46 32.29
C THR A 200 10.35 44.08 31.04
N GLN A 201 9.52 44.61 30.15
CA GLN A 201 9.93 45.44 29.02
C GLN A 201 9.50 46.89 29.28
N SER A 202 10.40 47.85 29.06
CA SER A 202 10.08 49.28 29.14
C SER A 202 9.34 49.74 27.89
N ILE A 203 8.20 50.41 28.06
CA ILE A 203 7.38 50.98 27.00
C ILE A 203 7.33 52.50 27.20
N ASP A 204 7.98 53.24 26.30
CA ASP A 204 8.05 54.70 26.37
C ASP A 204 6.70 55.35 26.10
N ALA A 205 6.50 56.54 26.67
CA ALA A 205 5.30 57.34 26.48
C ALA A 205 5.05 57.60 24.99
N ASP A 206 3.79 57.47 24.58
CA ASP A 206 3.28 57.76 23.23
C ASP A 206 3.98 56.98 22.10
N THR A 207 4.70 55.91 22.43
CA THR A 207 5.52 55.16 21.48
C THR A 207 4.98 53.75 21.26
N THR A 208 4.60 53.43 20.03
CA THR A 208 4.24 52.07 19.62
C THR A 208 5.49 51.18 19.65
N THR A 209 5.50 50.24 20.58
CA THR A 209 6.67 49.40 20.88
C THR A 209 6.33 47.94 20.62
N LYS A 210 7.20 47.23 19.91
CA LYS A 210 7.06 45.79 19.68
C LYS A 210 7.24 45.03 20.99
N ILE A 211 6.38 44.07 21.29
CA ILE A 211 6.63 43.14 22.39
C ILE A 211 7.70 42.15 21.93
N LEU A 212 8.82 42.10 22.64
CA LEU A 212 9.80 41.03 22.46
C LEU A 212 9.34 39.88 23.34
N PHE A 213 9.01 38.73 22.75
CA PHE A 213 8.56 37.59 23.51
C PHE A 213 9.77 36.89 24.13
N ASP A 214 9.59 36.20 25.25
CA ASP A 214 10.69 35.43 25.88
C ASP A 214 10.27 34.04 26.36
N THR A 215 8.99 33.72 26.18
CA THR A 215 8.39 32.49 26.66
C THR A 215 7.42 31.96 25.62
N GLU A 216 7.70 30.78 25.07
CA GLU A 216 6.75 29.96 24.33
C GLU A 216 5.90 29.12 25.30
N SER A 217 4.58 29.20 25.19
CA SER A 217 3.66 28.38 26.00
C SER A 217 3.33 27.06 25.31
N PHE A 218 3.13 27.11 24.00
CA PHE A 218 2.98 25.98 23.10
C PHE A 218 3.23 26.47 21.68
N ASP A 219 3.72 25.58 20.83
CA ASP A 219 3.83 25.78 19.40
C ASP A 219 3.50 24.50 18.65
N VAL A 220 2.44 24.56 17.85
CA VAL A 220 1.96 23.51 16.97
C VAL A 220 2.00 24.07 15.55
N GLY A 221 2.78 23.41 14.69
CA GLY A 221 3.06 23.91 13.34
C GLY A 221 4.34 24.74 13.23
N ASN A 222 5.10 24.88 14.32
CA ASN A 222 6.39 25.56 14.37
C ASN A 222 6.28 27.00 13.80
N ILE A 223 5.27 27.73 14.27
CA ILE A 223 4.98 29.08 13.79
C ILE A 223 5.49 30.15 14.75
N ALA A 224 5.89 29.84 15.98
CA ALA A 224 6.38 30.83 16.94
C ALA A 224 7.90 31.00 16.84
N ASP A 225 8.36 32.26 16.84
CA ASP A 225 9.79 32.59 16.91
C ASP A 225 10.01 33.74 17.90
N PHE A 226 10.23 33.41 19.18
CA PHE A 226 10.68 34.38 20.20
C PHE A 226 12.21 34.53 20.24
N SER A 227 12.95 33.76 19.45
CA SER A 227 14.42 33.64 19.58
C SER A 227 15.18 34.54 18.62
N THR A 228 14.62 34.78 17.43
CA THR A 228 15.27 35.53 16.36
C THR A 228 14.61 36.88 16.12
N ASN A 229 13.27 36.92 16.17
CA ASN A 229 12.52 38.06 15.65
C ASN A 229 11.18 38.32 16.34
N ASP A 230 10.80 37.63 17.42
CA ASP A 230 9.60 37.91 18.21
C ASP A 230 8.29 37.97 17.41
N ARG A 231 8.04 36.98 16.54
CA ARG A 231 6.86 36.95 15.67
C ARG A 231 6.27 35.55 15.49
N PHE A 232 5.11 35.50 14.86
CA PHE A 232 4.49 34.26 14.38
C PHE A 232 4.62 34.15 12.86
N ASP A 233 5.39 33.20 12.35
CA ASP A 233 5.60 32.92 10.92
C ASP A 233 4.54 31.94 10.40
N ILE A 234 3.64 32.43 9.53
CA ILE A 234 2.52 31.64 9.01
C ILE A 234 3.02 30.71 7.91
N ALA A 235 3.13 29.41 8.20
CA ALA A 235 3.54 28.42 7.18
C ALA A 235 2.39 27.93 6.26
N LYS A 236 1.13 28.31 6.51
CA LYS A 236 -0.05 27.79 5.80
C LYS A 236 -1.12 28.88 5.65
N SER A 237 -1.60 29.09 4.44
CA SER A 237 -2.69 30.03 4.20
C SER A 237 -3.99 29.55 4.85
N GLY A 238 -4.76 30.48 5.41
CA GLY A 238 -6.05 30.17 6.02
C GLY A 238 -6.61 31.29 6.88
N LYS A 239 -7.67 30.98 7.62
CA LYS A 239 -8.24 31.89 8.63
C LYS A 239 -7.61 31.62 9.98
N TYR A 240 -7.28 32.67 10.71
CA TYR A 240 -6.61 32.60 12.00
C TYR A 240 -7.33 33.48 13.01
N MET A 241 -7.72 32.90 14.14
CA MET A 241 -8.07 33.68 15.32
C MET A 241 -6.79 34.15 15.99
N VAL A 242 -6.61 35.46 16.02
CA VAL A 242 -5.47 36.12 16.65
C VAL A 242 -5.96 36.85 17.88
N THR A 243 -5.39 36.53 19.04
CA THR A 243 -5.62 37.25 20.30
C THR A 243 -4.32 37.90 20.75
N ALA A 244 -4.38 39.12 21.25
CA ALA A 244 -3.26 39.79 21.88
C ALA A 244 -3.75 40.64 23.05
N GLY A 245 -2.99 40.71 24.13
CA GLY A 245 -3.37 41.52 25.28
C GLY A 245 -2.21 41.79 26.20
N TRP A 246 -2.31 42.92 26.89
CA TRP A 246 -1.34 43.33 27.91
C TRP A 246 -2.00 44.24 28.93
N THR A 247 -1.35 44.32 30.08
CA THR A 247 -1.82 45.06 31.24
C THR A 247 -0.68 45.85 31.85
N VAL A 248 -1.00 47.01 32.41
CA VAL A 248 -0.08 47.86 33.18
C VAL A 248 -0.67 48.12 34.57
N ASN A 249 0.20 48.25 35.57
CA ASN A 249 -0.14 48.61 36.96
C ASN A 249 0.28 50.06 37.28
N ASP A 250 0.50 50.88 36.26
CA ASP A 250 0.99 52.25 36.41
C ASP A 250 -0.11 53.27 36.07
N VAL A 251 0.08 54.47 36.62
CA VAL A 251 -0.87 55.57 36.69
C VAL A 251 -1.13 56.16 35.30
N LEU A 252 -2.02 55.53 34.54
CA LEU A 252 -2.75 56.23 33.50
C LEU A 252 -3.70 57.20 34.20
N ALA A 253 -3.43 58.49 34.12
CA ALA A 253 -4.34 59.55 34.56
C ALA A 253 -5.65 59.49 33.75
N ALA A 254 -6.71 60.10 34.29
CA ALA A 254 -7.96 60.23 33.57
C ALA A 254 -7.72 60.86 32.18
N GLY A 255 -8.13 60.17 31.12
CA GLY A 255 -7.89 60.59 29.73
C GLY A 255 -6.67 59.99 29.04
N GLN A 256 -5.83 59.22 29.76
CA GLN A 256 -4.71 58.48 29.15
C GLN A 256 -5.15 57.09 28.71
N ASP A 257 -4.53 56.59 27.64
CA ASP A 257 -4.89 55.36 26.96
C ASP A 257 -3.82 54.26 27.00
N LEU A 258 -4.31 53.03 26.88
CA LEU A 258 -3.54 51.80 26.70
C LEU A 258 -4.01 51.13 25.41
N GLN A 259 -3.06 50.79 24.54
CA GLN A 259 -3.36 50.25 23.22
C GLN A 259 -2.58 48.96 22.95
N VAL A 260 -3.22 48.04 22.24
CA VAL A 260 -2.60 46.83 21.71
C VAL A 260 -2.89 46.76 20.21
N TYR A 261 -1.89 46.31 19.46
CA TYR A 261 -1.93 46.21 18.01
C TYR A 261 -1.53 44.83 17.54
N ILE A 262 -2.18 44.39 16.47
CA ILE A 262 -1.74 43.25 15.65
C ILE A 262 -1.14 43.82 14.38
N PHE A 263 0.12 43.49 14.15
CA PHE A 263 0.84 43.81 12.92
C PHE A 263 0.93 42.57 12.05
N VAL A 264 0.74 42.73 10.74
CA VAL A 264 0.99 41.69 9.74
C VAL A 264 1.94 42.28 8.71
N ASN A 265 3.05 41.58 8.45
CA ASN A 265 4.07 42.01 7.49
C ASN A 265 4.56 43.46 7.72
N GLY A 266 4.74 43.84 8.99
CA GLY A 266 5.19 45.17 9.40
C GLY A 266 4.14 46.28 9.32
N SER A 267 2.90 45.97 8.93
CA SER A 267 1.78 46.92 8.89
C SER A 267 0.78 46.66 10.00
N ASN A 268 0.33 47.71 10.70
CA ASN A 268 -0.77 47.61 11.64
C ASN A 268 -2.07 47.22 10.90
N VAL A 269 -2.64 46.07 11.23
CA VAL A 269 -3.92 45.61 10.64
C VAL A 269 -5.10 45.78 11.60
N ARG A 270 -4.86 45.74 12.91
CA ARG A 270 -5.89 45.85 13.95
C ARG A 270 -5.33 46.48 15.22
N ALA A 271 -6.15 47.30 15.88
CA ALA A 271 -5.84 47.94 17.14
C ALA A 271 -7.07 47.92 18.06
N ASN A 272 -6.83 47.86 19.37
CA ASN A 272 -7.85 48.17 20.37
C ASN A 272 -7.26 49.10 21.42
N MET A 273 -8.11 49.91 22.07
CA MET A 273 -7.71 50.86 23.09
C MET A 273 -8.66 50.82 24.29
N ASN A 274 -8.10 51.01 25.48
CA ASN A 274 -8.84 51.34 26.69
C ASN A 274 -8.32 52.65 27.25
N GLU A 275 -9.23 53.52 27.68
CA GLU A 275 -8.93 54.80 28.32
C GLU A 275 -9.10 54.65 29.84
N SER A 276 -8.19 55.23 30.61
CA SER A 276 -8.28 55.24 32.07
C SER A 276 -9.29 56.27 32.54
N ALA A 277 -10.16 55.86 33.47
CA ALA A 277 -11.15 56.73 34.09
C ALA A 277 -10.67 57.35 35.42
N GLU A 278 -9.57 56.84 36.00
CA GLU A 278 -9.12 57.18 37.35
C GLU A 278 -7.59 57.25 37.43
N THR A 279 -7.06 57.96 38.42
CA THR A 279 -5.60 58.25 38.52
C THR A 279 -4.81 57.15 39.24
N SER A 280 -5.37 55.94 39.42
CA SER A 280 -4.68 54.81 40.08
C SER A 280 -5.46 53.51 39.94
N GLY A 281 -5.07 52.63 39.01
CA GLY A 281 -5.66 51.30 38.86
C GLY A 281 -4.96 50.47 37.77
N GLU A 282 -5.10 49.15 37.85
CA GLU A 282 -4.64 48.25 36.79
C GLU A 282 -5.53 48.42 35.55
N VAL A 283 -4.92 48.71 34.41
CA VAL A 283 -5.61 48.83 33.13
C VAL A 283 -5.05 47.77 32.19
N GLY A 284 -5.95 46.93 31.66
CA GLY A 284 -5.62 45.93 30.65
C GLY A 284 -6.37 46.18 29.37
N VAL A 285 -5.76 45.88 28.22
CA VAL A 285 -6.39 45.96 26.90
C VAL A 285 -6.16 44.67 26.14
N HIS A 286 -7.20 44.20 25.48
CA HIS A 286 -7.21 42.94 24.74
C HIS A 286 -7.80 43.16 23.35
N ILE A 287 -7.29 42.44 22.36
CA ILE A 287 -7.81 42.41 21.00
C ILE A 287 -7.95 40.96 20.56
N THR A 288 -9.07 40.66 19.91
CA THR A 288 -9.33 39.38 19.25
C THR A 288 -9.89 39.69 17.87
N ASP A 289 -9.32 39.10 16.84
CA ASP A 289 -9.90 39.14 15.50
C ASP A 289 -9.64 37.85 14.73
N VAL A 290 -10.39 37.63 13.65
CA VAL A 290 -10.13 36.59 12.66
C VAL A 290 -9.50 37.21 11.43
N LEU A 291 -8.25 36.83 11.15
CA LEU A 291 -7.48 37.31 10.01
C LEU A 291 -7.40 36.23 8.93
N GLU A 292 -7.51 36.63 7.67
CA GLU A 292 -7.10 35.80 6.53
C GLU A 292 -5.61 36.04 6.29
N LEU A 293 -4.80 35.01 6.51
CA LEU A 293 -3.35 35.06 6.40
C LEU A 293 -2.88 34.08 5.32
N SER A 294 -1.83 34.44 4.61
CA SER A 294 -1.18 33.61 3.59
C SER A 294 0.07 32.93 4.15
N ALA A 295 0.44 31.79 3.58
CA ALA A 295 1.75 31.20 3.83
C ALA A 295 2.86 32.20 3.47
N GLY A 296 3.79 32.44 4.40
CA GLY A 296 4.84 33.45 4.30
C GLY A 296 4.53 34.78 5.01
N ASP A 297 3.29 35.02 5.43
CA ASP A 297 2.96 36.17 6.28
C ASP A 297 3.57 36.01 7.67
N TYR A 298 3.88 37.11 8.35
CA TYR A 298 4.24 37.09 9.77
C TYR A 298 3.37 38.03 10.60
N VAL A 299 3.06 37.62 11.83
CA VAL A 299 2.22 38.36 12.77
C VAL A 299 3.01 38.77 14.01
N GLU A 300 2.86 40.02 14.43
CA GLU A 300 3.58 40.61 15.56
C GLU A 300 2.62 41.34 16.51
N MET A 301 3.00 41.44 17.79
CA MET A 301 2.30 42.22 18.80
C MET A 301 3.04 43.53 19.06
N TYR A 302 2.34 44.65 18.98
CA TYR A 302 2.83 45.95 19.43
C TYR A 302 1.90 46.54 20.47
N VAL A 303 2.44 47.42 21.32
CA VAL A 303 1.71 48.07 22.40
C VAL A 303 2.05 49.56 22.49
N ARG A 304 1.15 50.38 23.02
CA ARG A 304 1.39 51.82 23.29
C ARG A 304 0.65 52.24 24.56
N GLN A 305 1.24 53.15 25.31
CA GLN A 305 0.63 53.81 26.46
C GLN A 305 0.92 55.32 26.39
N SER A 306 0.02 56.15 26.90
CA SER A 306 0.15 57.62 26.88
C SER A 306 0.30 58.27 28.27
N SER A 307 0.84 57.51 29.23
CA SER A 307 1.28 58.05 30.52
C SER A 307 2.44 59.05 30.36
N ALA A 308 2.76 59.79 31.42
CA ALA A 308 3.78 60.84 31.39
C ALA A 308 5.23 60.32 31.27
N GLY A 309 5.46 59.01 31.36
CA GLY A 309 6.79 58.39 31.32
C GLY A 309 6.76 56.96 30.81
N SER A 310 7.91 56.29 30.85
CA SER A 310 8.00 54.89 30.43
C SER A 310 7.41 53.96 31.49
N VAL A 311 6.64 52.98 31.04
CA VAL A 311 5.97 51.98 31.91
C VAL A 311 6.53 50.59 31.62
N GLY A 312 6.77 49.81 32.67
CA GLY A 312 7.18 48.41 32.54
C GLY A 312 5.99 47.48 32.30
N THR A 313 6.12 46.52 31.38
CA THR A 313 5.14 45.43 31.26
C THR A 313 5.09 44.60 32.54
N LEU A 314 3.89 44.14 32.89
CA LEU A 314 3.72 43.19 33.99
C LEU A 314 4.30 41.82 33.63
N THR A 315 4.69 41.05 34.65
CA THR A 315 5.39 39.77 34.51
C THR A 315 4.61 38.59 35.10
N SER A 316 3.56 38.86 35.89
CA SER A 316 2.67 37.82 36.41
C SER A 316 2.00 37.06 35.26
N ILE A 317 1.77 35.76 35.43
CA ILE A 317 1.20 34.92 34.37
C ILE A 317 -0.20 35.39 33.91
N ASP A 318 -0.95 36.02 34.81
CA ASP A 318 -2.32 36.49 34.55
C ASP A 318 -2.37 37.86 33.86
N SER A 319 -1.26 38.61 33.85
CA SER A 319 -1.24 40.03 33.44
C SER A 319 -0.13 40.36 32.43
N ARG A 320 0.77 39.42 32.14
CA ARG A 320 1.88 39.63 31.21
C ARG A 320 1.38 39.80 29.77
N PRO A 321 2.12 40.53 28.92
CA PRO A 321 1.83 40.56 27.50
C PRO A 321 1.81 39.14 26.92
N SER A 322 0.76 38.80 26.18
CA SER A 322 0.68 37.54 25.48
C SER A 322 -0.11 37.65 24.18
N MET A 323 0.24 36.79 23.24
CA MET A 323 -0.43 36.68 21.95
C MET A 323 -0.60 35.20 21.58
N SER A 324 -1.76 34.85 21.02
CA SER A 324 -2.01 33.53 20.45
C SER A 324 -2.46 33.65 19.00
N VAL A 325 -1.95 32.77 18.15
CA VAL A 325 -2.33 32.65 16.74
C VAL A 325 -2.81 31.23 16.51
N VAL A 326 -4.10 31.06 16.26
CA VAL A 326 -4.77 29.77 16.15
C VAL A 326 -5.50 29.71 14.81
N GLN A 327 -5.11 28.79 13.94
CA GLN A 327 -5.81 28.52 12.70
C GLN A 327 -7.22 28.04 13.02
N LEU A 328 -8.21 28.72 12.47
CA LEU A 328 -9.57 28.24 12.40
C LEU A 328 -9.65 27.27 11.23
N ASP A 329 -10.36 26.18 11.43
CA ASP A 329 -10.36 25.03 10.52
C ASP A 329 -10.43 25.49 9.05
N ALA A 330 -9.50 24.96 8.26
CA ALA A 330 -9.50 25.19 6.83
C ALA A 330 -10.80 24.55 6.33
N ALA A 331 -11.62 25.31 5.60
CA ALA A 331 -12.79 24.76 4.93
C ALA A 331 -12.46 23.37 4.39
N LEU A 332 -13.31 22.39 4.72
CA LEU A 332 -13.27 20.97 4.35
C LEU A 332 -13.04 20.82 2.84
N GLY A 333 -11.79 20.96 2.42
CA GLY A 333 -11.33 20.85 1.04
C GLY A 333 -10.25 19.78 0.91
N GLY A 334 -9.87 19.14 2.02
CA GLY A 334 -9.31 17.80 1.94
C GLY A 334 -10.42 16.90 1.44
N SER A 335 -10.30 16.40 0.21
CA SER A 335 -11.08 15.25 -0.24
C SER A 335 -10.81 14.10 0.72
N SER A 336 -11.61 14.01 1.78
CA SER A 336 -11.66 12.79 2.57
C SER A 336 -12.12 11.69 1.61
N ILE A 337 -11.44 10.55 1.65
CA ILE A 337 -11.85 9.33 0.91
C ILE A 337 -13.25 8.86 1.33
N TRP A 338 -13.84 9.47 2.36
CA TRP A 338 -15.20 9.25 2.83
C TRP A 338 -15.84 10.55 3.30
N SER A 339 -16.80 11.07 2.53
CA SER A 339 -17.90 11.93 3.02
C SER A 339 -18.99 11.94 1.94
N ALA A 340 -20.25 11.55 2.13
CA ALA A 340 -21.01 11.35 3.35
C ALA A 340 -21.99 10.18 3.18
N GLN A 341 -21.93 9.19 4.06
CA GLN A 341 -23.10 8.37 4.35
C GLN A 341 -24.00 9.19 5.28
N GLY A 342 -25.15 9.62 4.77
CA GLY A 342 -26.27 10.10 5.59
C GLY A 342 -26.11 11.51 6.16
N SER A 343 -26.19 12.55 5.32
CA SER A 343 -26.81 13.84 5.67
C SER A 343 -26.95 14.70 4.41
N ASN A 344 -28.06 15.43 4.32
CA ASN A 344 -28.52 16.22 3.17
C ASN A 344 -27.39 16.87 2.36
N ALA A 345 -27.14 16.35 1.15
CA ALA A 345 -26.31 17.02 0.16
C ALA A 345 -27.14 18.14 -0.49
N GLU A 346 -26.92 19.38 -0.07
CA GLU A 346 -27.45 20.56 -0.74
C GLU A 346 -26.53 20.90 -1.92
N TYR A 347 -26.88 20.43 -3.11
CA TYR A 347 -26.12 20.70 -4.33
C TYR A 347 -26.68 21.93 -5.03
N ALA A 348 -25.95 23.05 -4.99
CA ALA A 348 -26.29 24.29 -5.68
C ALA A 348 -25.66 24.33 -7.08
N GLY A 349 -26.20 23.56 -8.04
CA GLY A 349 -25.71 23.55 -9.43
C GLY A 349 -26.44 22.58 -10.36
N THR A 350 -25.92 22.37 -11.58
CA THR A 350 -26.38 21.31 -12.50
C THR A 350 -25.70 19.99 -12.17
N ALA A 351 -26.46 18.99 -11.74
CA ALA A 351 -25.91 17.66 -11.49
C ALA A 351 -25.87 16.92 -12.85
N SER A 352 -24.68 16.77 -13.42
CA SER A 352 -24.47 15.96 -14.62
C SER A 352 -24.11 14.54 -14.19
N ALA A 353 -25.13 13.73 -13.93
CA ALA A 353 -24.98 12.31 -13.61
C ALA A 353 -25.77 11.47 -14.62
N THR A 354 -25.28 10.26 -14.93
CA THR A 354 -25.96 9.33 -15.85
C THR A 354 -27.18 8.68 -15.22
N THR A 355 -27.29 8.63 -13.88
CA THR A 355 -28.42 8.02 -13.16
C THR A 355 -28.59 8.64 -11.77
N LEU A 356 -29.82 9.01 -11.40
CA LEU A 356 -30.23 9.37 -10.05
C LEU A 356 -31.05 8.22 -9.45
N HIS A 357 -30.59 7.64 -8.33
CA HIS A 357 -31.30 6.56 -7.64
C HIS A 357 -31.88 7.08 -6.31
N ALA A 358 -33.21 7.18 -6.23
CA ALA A 358 -33.93 7.45 -4.98
C ALA A 358 -34.61 6.16 -4.53
N GLN A 359 -34.26 5.66 -3.34
CA GLN A 359 -34.77 4.37 -2.83
C GLN A 359 -36.23 4.45 -2.37
N ASP A 360 -36.59 5.54 -1.68
CA ASP A 360 -37.93 5.69 -1.08
C ASP A 360 -38.76 6.79 -1.77
N LEU A 361 -38.26 8.03 -1.79
CA LEU A 361 -38.98 9.18 -2.34
C LEU A 361 -38.02 10.19 -2.98
N LEU A 362 -38.35 10.63 -4.20
CA LEU A 362 -37.77 11.81 -4.84
C LEU A 362 -38.78 12.96 -4.75
N THR A 363 -38.46 14.01 -3.99
CA THR A 363 -39.27 15.24 -3.93
C THR A 363 -38.60 16.36 -4.72
N ILE A 364 -39.37 17.02 -5.58
CA ILE A 364 -38.94 18.20 -6.34
C ILE A 364 -39.87 19.37 -6.02
N SER A 365 -39.30 20.57 -5.85
CA SER A 365 -40.05 21.80 -5.61
C SER A 365 -40.41 22.57 -6.90
N GLY A 366 -39.82 22.16 -8.03
CA GLY A 366 -40.01 22.76 -9.36
C GLY A 366 -40.51 21.76 -10.40
N SER A 367 -40.08 21.93 -11.65
CA SER A 367 -40.42 21.03 -12.76
C SER A 367 -39.41 19.89 -12.91
N LEU A 368 -39.89 18.66 -13.12
CA LEU A 368 -39.09 17.55 -13.64
C LEU A 368 -39.27 17.48 -15.16
N ILE A 369 -38.18 17.56 -15.92
CA ILE A 369 -38.19 17.44 -17.37
C ILE A 369 -37.43 16.15 -17.74
N ALA A 370 -38.09 15.26 -18.48
CA ALA A 370 -37.46 14.12 -19.12
C ALA A 370 -37.34 14.43 -20.61
N GLU A 371 -36.12 14.53 -21.13
CA GLU A 371 -35.85 14.83 -22.55
C GLU A 371 -36.00 13.58 -23.47
N GLY A 372 -36.67 12.53 -22.98
CA GLY A 372 -36.86 11.25 -23.66
C GLY A 372 -38.02 10.45 -23.07
N ALA A 373 -38.11 9.15 -23.42
CA ALA A 373 -39.15 8.27 -22.90
C ALA A 373 -38.99 8.04 -21.39
N ALA A 374 -40.08 8.17 -20.63
CA ALA A 374 -40.16 7.86 -19.21
C ALA A 374 -40.91 6.54 -18.99
N THR A 375 -40.35 5.64 -18.18
CA THR A 375 -40.96 4.35 -17.84
C THR A 375 -41.41 4.37 -16.38
N PHE A 376 -42.69 4.07 -16.15
CA PHE A 376 -43.27 3.91 -14.81
C PHE A 376 -43.68 2.45 -14.62
N ASN A 377 -43.17 1.79 -13.59
CA ASN A 377 -43.37 0.35 -13.40
C ASN A 377 -44.72 -0.04 -12.79
N SER A 378 -45.49 0.93 -12.28
CA SER A 378 -46.77 0.63 -11.62
C SER A 378 -47.81 1.71 -11.90
N THR A 379 -47.74 2.83 -11.18
CA THR A 379 -48.74 3.89 -11.27
C THR A 379 -48.11 5.26 -11.42
N ILE A 380 -48.86 6.19 -11.99
CA ILE A 380 -48.58 7.61 -11.94
C ILE A 380 -49.86 8.34 -11.53
N THR A 381 -49.75 9.30 -10.60
CA THR A 381 -50.88 10.14 -10.20
C THR A 381 -50.64 11.57 -10.68
N ILE A 382 -51.54 12.09 -11.52
CA ILE A 382 -51.47 13.45 -12.06
C ILE A 382 -52.76 14.17 -11.68
N GLY A 383 -52.66 15.32 -10.99
CA GLY A 383 -53.83 16.11 -10.63
C GLY A 383 -54.88 15.37 -9.79
N GLY A 384 -54.47 14.37 -9.00
CA GLY A 384 -55.36 13.53 -8.18
C GLY A 384 -55.97 12.33 -8.90
N VAL A 385 -55.67 12.13 -10.19
CA VAL A 385 -56.10 10.95 -10.96
C VAL A 385 -54.94 9.96 -11.06
N THR A 386 -55.17 8.72 -10.64
CA THR A 386 -54.19 7.64 -10.73
C THR A 386 -54.37 6.85 -12.01
N TYR A 387 -53.32 6.79 -12.81
CA TYR A 387 -53.20 5.93 -13.98
C TYR A 387 -52.42 4.69 -13.57
N ILE A 388 -52.99 3.52 -13.83
CA ILE A 388 -52.36 2.22 -13.59
C ILE A 388 -51.91 1.69 -14.94
N PHE A 389 -50.61 1.42 -15.08
CA PHE A 389 -50.10 0.81 -16.30
C PHE A 389 -50.15 -0.72 -16.12
N PRO A 390 -50.95 -1.44 -16.92
CA PRO A 390 -51.00 -2.88 -16.83
C PRO A 390 -49.65 -3.47 -17.22
N SER A 391 -49.10 -4.35 -16.38
CA SER A 391 -48.03 -5.25 -16.80
C SER A 391 -48.56 -6.08 -17.97
N SER A 392 -47.96 -5.98 -19.14
CA SER A 392 -48.48 -6.62 -20.34
C SER A 392 -48.54 -8.15 -20.20
N ASP A 393 -49.72 -8.69 -19.95
CA ASP A 393 -50.15 -10.01 -20.43
C ASP A 393 -51.63 -10.02 -20.86
N GLY A 394 -52.15 -8.89 -21.33
CA GLY A 394 -53.52 -8.80 -21.83
C GLY A 394 -53.61 -8.97 -23.34
N SER A 395 -53.73 -10.21 -23.81
CA SER A 395 -54.31 -10.54 -25.11
C SER A 395 -55.61 -9.75 -25.34
N ALA A 396 -55.75 -9.15 -26.52
CA ALA A 396 -56.98 -8.53 -26.96
C ALA A 396 -58.17 -9.52 -26.87
N SER A 397 -59.29 -9.05 -26.33
CA SER A 397 -60.63 -9.55 -26.63
C SER A 397 -61.52 -8.36 -26.96
#